data_AF-A0A0B5KKG7-F1
#
_entry.id   AF-A0A0B5KKG7-F1
#
_cell.length_a   1.000
_cell.length_b   1.000
_cell.length_c   1.000
_cell.angle_alpha   90.00
_cell.angle_beta   90.00
_cell.angle_gamma   90.00
#
_symmetry.space_group_name_H-M   'P 1'
#
loop_
_entity.id
_entity.type
_entity.pdbx_description
1 polymer ?
#
loop_
_entity_poly.entity_id
_entity_poly.type
_entity_poly.pdbx_seq_one_letter_code
_entity_poly.pdbx_strand_id
1 'polypeptide(L)'
;MKRSSKILLIVVFVVVAVIAVGFLYYRSFLSSPDYRAKEIHYLFRVEGESYFVRIDDTKRMVYIVSFPKESYDPERKESLFSERPLSDLEKIENLLKVKAERVFYSVMSKEEFLKLSQNLLGKQVESFTDFVKELSKRKVKLFDFLFVGSWVKNFGFNNLNRFSLYKFLEKVSSYAIDIFEAPTITKAPVIVKVQGKEYRRLYLDPEKLEVITEEMKR
;
A
#
# COMPACT_ATOMS: atom_id res chain seq x y z
N MET A 1 -5.76 8.92 56.44
CA MET A 1 -5.48 9.40 55.07
C MET A 1 -6.53 10.42 54.65
N LYS A 2 -6.12 11.69 54.44
CA LYS A 2 -6.99 12.79 54.01
C LYS A 2 -7.75 12.39 52.72
N ARG A 3 -9.04 12.72 52.60
CA ARG A 3 -9.91 12.37 51.46
C ARG A 3 -9.27 12.62 50.09
N SER A 4 -8.41 13.63 49.96
CA SER A 4 -7.66 13.92 48.72
C SER A 4 -6.68 12.82 48.31
N SER A 5 -6.04 12.13 49.26
CA SER A 5 -5.10 11.03 48.98
C SER A 5 -5.82 9.78 48.45
N LYS A 6 -7.05 9.52 48.90
CA LYS A 6 -7.87 8.41 48.36
C LYS A 6 -8.37 8.70 46.95
N ILE A 7 -8.81 9.94 46.68
CA ILE A 7 -9.24 10.35 45.34
C ILE A 7 -8.07 10.32 44.36
N LEU A 8 -6.90 10.83 44.76
CA LEU A 8 -5.69 10.78 43.94
C LEU A 8 -5.31 9.33 43.59
N LEU A 9 -5.39 8.43 44.57
CA LEU A 9 -5.06 7.01 44.37
C LEU A 9 -6.08 6.32 43.43
N ILE A 10 -7.37 6.65 43.52
CA ILE A 10 -8.39 6.18 42.58
C ILE A 10 -8.12 6.71 41.17
N VAL A 11 -7.82 8.00 41.02
CA VAL A 11 -7.50 8.60 39.71
C VAL A 11 -6.27 7.93 39.09
N VAL A 12 -5.21 7.73 39.87
CA VAL A 12 -4.00 7.03 39.41
C VAL A 12 -4.35 5.60 38.97
N PHE A 13 -5.15 4.87 39.75
CA PHE A 13 -5.57 3.52 39.40
C PHE A 13 -6.38 3.47 38.09
N VAL A 14 -7.31 4.42 37.90
CA VAL A 14 -8.08 4.54 36.65
C VAL A 14 -7.15 4.83 35.46
N VAL A 15 -6.19 5.74 35.61
CA VAL A 15 -5.24 6.06 34.53
C VAL A 15 -4.39 4.83 34.18
N VAL A 16 -3.87 4.12 35.18
CA VAL A 16 -3.09 2.88 34.95
C VAL A 16 -3.95 1.81 34.27
N ALA A 17 -5.20 1.64 34.69
CA ALA A 17 -6.12 0.70 34.06
C ALA A 17 -6.39 1.05 32.59
N VAL A 18 -6.61 2.33 32.27
CA VAL A 18 -6.81 2.80 30.89
C VAL A 18 -5.56 2.55 30.04
N ILE A 19 -4.36 2.84 30.57
CA ILE A 19 -3.09 2.56 29.87
C ILE A 19 -2.91 1.06 29.64
N ALA A 20 -3.18 0.23 30.66
CA ALA A 20 -3.06 -1.22 30.55
C ALA A 20 -4.03 -1.79 29.50
N VAL A 21 -5.29 -1.36 29.52
CA VAL A 21 -6.30 -1.77 28.51
C VAL A 21 -5.88 -1.30 27.11
N GLY A 22 -5.42 -0.05 26.97
CA GLY A 22 -4.92 0.49 25.71
C GLY A 22 -3.72 -0.29 25.17
N PHE A 23 -2.77 -0.64 26.04
CA PHE A 23 -1.61 -1.45 25.70
C PHE A 23 -1.99 -2.87 25.26
N LEU A 24 -2.91 -3.52 25.98
CA LEU A 24 -3.43 -4.84 25.60
C LEU A 24 -4.17 -4.80 24.26
N TYR A 25 -4.97 -3.75 24.03
CA TYR A 25 -5.66 -3.55 22.76
C TYR A 25 -4.67 -3.32 21.61
N TYR A 26 -3.63 -2.50 21.81
CA TYR A 26 -2.56 -2.30 20.83
C TYR A 26 -1.81 -3.61 20.55
N ARG A 27 -1.41 -4.36 21.58
CA ARG A 27 -0.75 -5.67 21.40
C ARG A 27 -1.63 -6.66 20.63
N SER A 28 -2.93 -6.70 20.93
CA SER A 28 -3.90 -7.52 20.20
C SER A 28 -4.01 -7.08 18.74
N PHE A 29 -4.03 -5.77 18.47
CA PHE A 29 -4.03 -5.21 17.12
C PHE A 29 -2.82 -5.69 16.31
N LEU A 30 -1.61 -5.59 16.90
CA LEU A 30 -0.37 -6.07 16.27
C LEU A 30 -0.31 -7.60 16.13
N SER A 31 -1.18 -8.35 16.80
CA SER A 31 -1.23 -9.81 16.69
C SER A 31 -2.09 -10.32 15.53
N SER A 32 -2.85 -9.43 14.87
CA SER A 32 -3.72 -9.78 13.75
C SER A 32 -2.94 -10.43 12.59
N PRO A 33 -3.51 -11.43 11.88
CA PRO A 33 -2.83 -12.07 10.76
C PRO A 33 -2.36 -11.08 9.68
N ASP A 34 -3.19 -10.08 9.38
CA ASP A 34 -2.90 -9.10 8.34
C ASP A 34 -1.81 -8.09 8.74
N TYR A 35 -1.65 -7.80 10.03
CA TYR A 35 -0.51 -7.01 10.49
C TYR A 35 0.77 -7.85 10.60
N ARG A 36 0.68 -9.11 11.05
CA ARG A 36 1.87 -9.94 11.28
C ARG A 36 2.47 -10.56 10.02
N ALA A 37 1.70 -10.65 8.93
CA ALA A 37 2.15 -11.26 7.67
C ALA A 37 3.48 -10.66 7.21
N LYS A 38 4.54 -11.46 7.02
CA LYS A 38 5.89 -10.90 6.78
C LYS A 38 6.00 -10.19 5.44
N GLU A 39 5.31 -10.75 4.44
CA GLU A 39 5.25 -10.21 3.09
C GLU A 39 3.81 -9.86 2.74
N ILE A 40 3.58 -8.59 2.41
CA ILE A 40 2.27 -8.08 2.02
C ILE A 40 2.40 -7.32 0.72
N HIS A 41 1.51 -7.60 -0.21
CA HIS A 41 1.40 -6.87 -1.46
C HIS A 41 0.15 -6.00 -1.49
N TYR A 42 0.28 -4.81 -2.04
CA TYR A 42 -0.81 -3.89 -2.28
C TYR A 42 -0.82 -3.49 -3.76
N LEU A 43 -2.02 -3.29 -4.30
CA LEU A 43 -2.22 -2.64 -5.59
C LEU A 43 -3.02 -1.36 -5.40
N PHE A 44 -2.38 -0.21 -5.54
CA PHE A 44 -3.05 1.09 -5.55
C PHE A 44 -3.25 1.55 -6.99
N ARG A 45 -4.44 2.01 -7.34
CA ARG A 45 -4.73 2.61 -8.65
C ARG A 45 -5.22 4.03 -8.50
N VAL A 46 -4.57 4.95 -9.20
CA VAL A 46 -4.86 6.38 -9.18
C VAL A 46 -4.78 6.91 -10.61
N GLU A 47 -5.89 7.46 -11.12
CA GLU A 47 -5.94 8.15 -12.41
C GLU A 47 -5.38 7.36 -13.62
N GLY A 48 -5.49 6.03 -13.60
CA GLY A 48 -5.00 5.16 -14.68
C GLY A 48 -3.59 4.60 -14.45
N GLU A 49 -2.82 5.17 -13.53
CA GLU A 49 -1.56 4.58 -13.08
C GLU A 49 -1.82 3.54 -11.98
N SER A 50 -1.05 2.46 -12.01
CA SER A 50 -1.14 1.37 -11.04
C SER A 50 0.18 1.20 -10.31
N TYR A 51 0.13 1.09 -8.99
CA TYR A 51 1.29 1.02 -8.13
C TYR A 51 1.24 -0.30 -7.35
N PHE A 52 2.14 -1.20 -7.70
CA PHE A 52 2.38 -2.40 -6.91
C PHE A 52 3.31 -2.04 -5.76
N VAL A 53 2.87 -2.29 -4.52
CA VAL A 53 3.66 -2.04 -3.32
C VAL A 53 3.90 -3.36 -2.62
N ARG A 54 5.17 -3.72 -2.43
CA ARG A 54 5.58 -4.86 -1.60
C ARG A 54 6.19 -4.37 -0.31
N ILE A 55 5.65 -4.85 0.80
CA ILE A 55 6.24 -4.68 2.13
C ILE A 55 6.89 -6.01 2.51
N ASP A 56 8.20 -5.97 2.80
CA ASP A 56 8.98 -7.10 3.28
C ASP A 56 9.54 -6.79 4.67
N ASP A 57 8.96 -7.40 5.71
CA ASP A 57 9.41 -7.23 7.09
C ASP A 57 10.76 -7.88 7.38
N THR A 58 11.14 -8.91 6.63
CA THR A 58 12.43 -9.60 6.81
C THR A 58 13.57 -8.69 6.39
N LYS A 59 13.38 -7.95 5.28
CA LYS A 59 14.36 -6.99 4.76
C LYS A 59 14.21 -5.60 5.34
N ARG A 60 13.07 -5.30 5.95
CA ARG A 60 12.67 -3.95 6.38
C ARG A 60 12.66 -2.97 5.20
N MET A 61 12.07 -3.40 4.09
CA MET A 61 12.01 -2.67 2.83
C MET A 61 10.56 -2.51 2.37
N VAL A 62 10.28 -1.38 1.72
CA VAL A 62 9.06 -1.16 0.93
C VAL A 62 9.49 -0.94 -0.52
N TYR A 63 9.06 -1.82 -1.41
CA TYR A 63 9.31 -1.70 -2.84
C TYR A 63 8.05 -1.22 -3.52
N ILE A 64 8.18 -0.26 -4.44
CA ILE A 64 7.06 0.28 -5.22
C ILE A 64 7.41 0.21 -6.68
N VAL A 65 6.53 -0.39 -7.48
CA VAL A 65 6.67 -0.42 -8.94
C VAL A 65 5.43 0.22 -9.54
N SER A 66 5.62 1.33 -10.26
CA SER A 66 4.56 1.95 -11.05
C SER A 66 4.44 1.27 -12.42
N PHE A 67 3.21 1.07 -12.85
CA PHE A 67 2.86 0.48 -14.13
C PHE A 67 1.83 1.36 -14.82
N PRO A 68 2.08 1.78 -16.07
CA PRO A 68 1.11 2.49 -16.88
C PRO A 68 -0.14 1.65 -17.15
N LYS A 69 -1.28 2.32 -17.38
CA LYS A 69 -2.59 1.67 -17.62
C LYS A 69 -2.54 0.61 -18.72
N GLU A 70 -1.86 0.90 -19.81
CA GLU A 70 -1.78 0.02 -20.99
C GLU A 70 -0.70 -1.07 -20.88
N SER A 71 -0.11 -1.28 -19.70
CA SER A 71 0.95 -2.29 -19.51
C SER A 71 0.51 -3.68 -19.96
N TYR A 72 1.34 -4.28 -20.82
CA TYR A 72 1.11 -5.57 -21.45
C TYR A 72 2.33 -6.46 -21.25
N ASP A 73 2.10 -7.67 -20.75
CA ASP A 73 3.11 -8.71 -20.60
C ASP A 73 3.27 -9.44 -21.95
N PRO A 74 4.42 -9.28 -22.64
CA PRO A 74 4.65 -9.95 -23.91
C PRO A 74 4.84 -11.47 -23.78
N GLU A 75 5.36 -11.96 -22.65
CA GLU A 75 5.65 -13.39 -22.44
C GLU A 75 4.34 -14.16 -22.25
N ARG A 76 3.44 -13.61 -21.43
CA ARG A 76 2.12 -14.19 -21.15
C ARG A 76 1.03 -13.80 -22.14
N LYS A 77 1.32 -12.80 -22.99
CA LYS A 77 0.41 -12.26 -24.00
C LYS A 77 -0.87 -11.69 -23.41
N GLU A 78 -0.80 -11.07 -22.23
CA GLU A 78 -1.97 -10.52 -21.54
C GLU A 78 -1.77 -9.07 -21.05
N SER A 79 -2.87 -8.34 -20.93
CA SER A 79 -2.87 -7.04 -20.25
C SER A 79 -2.82 -7.22 -18.74
N LEU A 80 -1.97 -6.45 -18.08
CA LEU A 80 -1.84 -6.52 -16.63
C LEU A 80 -3.08 -6.01 -15.89
N PHE A 81 -3.74 -4.99 -16.44
CA PHE A 81 -4.85 -4.32 -15.76
C PHE A 81 -6.20 -4.56 -16.42
N SER A 82 -7.19 -4.81 -15.58
CA SER A 82 -8.59 -5.02 -15.88
C SER A 82 -9.47 -4.39 -14.79
N GLU A 83 -10.78 -4.64 -14.81
CA GLU A 83 -11.70 -4.22 -13.74
C GLU A 83 -11.60 -5.09 -12.48
N ARG A 84 -10.70 -6.09 -12.43
CA ARG A 84 -10.58 -7.06 -11.32
C ARG A 84 -9.23 -6.92 -10.60
N PRO A 85 -9.10 -6.02 -9.61
CA PRO A 85 -7.82 -5.72 -8.97
C PRO A 85 -7.08 -6.91 -8.38
N LEU A 86 -7.78 -7.88 -7.79
CA LEU A 86 -7.14 -9.07 -7.22
C LEU A 86 -6.50 -9.96 -8.28
N SER A 87 -7.17 -10.15 -9.43
CA SER A 87 -6.61 -10.92 -10.54
C SER A 87 -5.41 -10.21 -11.15
N ASP A 88 -5.47 -8.89 -11.24
CA ASP A 88 -4.36 -8.10 -11.77
C ASP A 88 -3.15 -8.09 -10.82
N LEU A 89 -3.39 -8.10 -9.50
CA LEU A 89 -2.34 -8.28 -8.51
C LEU A 89 -1.66 -9.65 -8.66
N GLU A 90 -2.44 -10.72 -8.85
CA GLU A 90 -1.90 -12.07 -9.12
C GLU A 90 -1.06 -12.10 -10.41
N LYS A 91 -1.46 -11.38 -11.46
CA LYS A 91 -0.63 -11.25 -12.67
C LYS A 91 0.70 -10.56 -12.37
N ILE A 92 0.69 -9.49 -11.58
CA ILE A 92 1.91 -8.75 -11.22
C ILE A 92 2.82 -9.59 -10.32
N GLU A 93 2.27 -10.28 -9.32
CA GLU A 93 3.03 -11.21 -8.47
C GLU A 93 3.76 -12.26 -9.30
N ASN A 94 3.04 -12.83 -10.25
CA ASN A 94 3.59 -13.82 -11.16
C ASN A 94 4.64 -13.24 -12.11
N LEU A 95 4.41 -12.04 -12.66
CA LEU A 95 5.33 -11.32 -13.54
C LEU A 95 6.65 -11.02 -12.80
N LEU A 96 6.54 -10.51 -11.56
CA LEU A 96 7.67 -10.18 -10.70
C LEU A 96 8.20 -11.41 -9.94
N LYS A 97 7.65 -12.60 -10.15
CA LYS A 97 8.05 -13.86 -9.48
C LYS A 97 8.15 -13.70 -7.94
N VAL A 98 7.21 -12.97 -7.35
CA VAL A 98 7.08 -12.74 -5.89
C VAL A 98 5.73 -13.25 -5.41
N LYS A 99 5.62 -13.53 -4.12
CA LYS A 99 4.37 -13.98 -3.50
C LYS A 99 4.22 -13.35 -2.14
N ALA A 100 3.02 -12.90 -1.80
CA ALA A 100 2.73 -12.43 -0.45
C ALA A 100 1.94 -13.45 0.37
N GLU A 101 2.02 -13.30 1.70
CA GLU A 101 1.12 -13.97 2.63
C GLU A 101 -0.28 -13.34 2.60
N ARG A 102 -0.36 -12.05 2.27
CA ARG A 102 -1.60 -11.26 2.21
C ARG A 102 -1.54 -10.25 1.07
N VAL A 103 -2.70 -10.02 0.44
CA VAL A 103 -2.82 -9.12 -0.70
C VAL A 103 -3.99 -8.15 -0.51
N PHE A 104 -3.76 -6.89 -0.85
CA PHE A 104 -4.76 -5.83 -0.74
C PHE A 104 -4.78 -4.94 -1.98
N TYR A 105 -5.87 -4.22 -2.19
CA TYR A 105 -5.97 -3.24 -3.27
C TYR A 105 -6.82 -2.05 -2.86
N SER A 106 -6.60 -0.95 -3.57
CA SER A 106 -7.43 0.25 -3.53
C SER A 106 -7.45 0.87 -4.91
N VAL A 107 -8.65 1.21 -5.38
CA VAL A 107 -8.90 1.90 -6.65
C VAL A 107 -9.56 3.22 -6.32
N MET A 108 -8.90 4.30 -6.72
CA MET A 108 -9.32 5.66 -6.41
C MET A 108 -9.43 6.51 -7.68
N SER A 109 -10.44 7.37 -7.71
CA SER A 109 -10.45 8.50 -8.63
C SER A 109 -9.36 9.52 -8.25
N LYS A 110 -9.06 10.45 -9.17
CA LYS A 110 -8.12 11.54 -8.87
C LYS A 110 -8.61 12.39 -7.70
N GLU A 111 -9.91 12.70 -7.67
CA GLU A 111 -10.53 13.50 -6.62
C GLU A 111 -10.48 12.80 -5.26
N GLU A 112 -10.71 11.48 -5.23
CA GLU A 112 -10.58 10.66 -4.02
C GLU A 112 -9.13 10.67 -3.51
N PHE A 113 -8.15 10.54 -4.41
CA PHE A 113 -6.74 10.58 -4.06
C PHE A 113 -6.28 11.95 -3.54
N LEU A 114 -6.72 13.05 -4.15
CA LEU A 114 -6.44 14.40 -3.68
C LEU A 114 -7.05 14.67 -2.29
N LYS A 115 -8.26 14.17 -2.03
CA LYS A 115 -8.87 14.22 -0.69
C LYS A 115 -8.10 13.37 0.32
N LEU A 116 -7.69 12.17 -0.08
CA LEU A 116 -6.89 11.27 0.76
C LEU A 116 -5.58 11.93 1.18
N SER A 117 -4.84 12.49 0.23
CA SER A 117 -3.57 13.18 0.48
C SER A 117 -3.76 14.40 1.37
N GLN A 118 -4.77 15.25 1.10
CA GLN A 118 -5.10 16.37 1.98
C GLN A 118 -5.40 15.92 3.41
N ASN A 119 -6.17 14.84 3.59
CA ASN A 119 -6.57 14.35 4.90
C ASN A 119 -5.42 13.72 5.70
N LEU A 120 -4.56 12.93 5.04
CA LEU A 120 -3.48 12.21 5.72
C LEU A 120 -2.19 13.03 5.84
N LEU A 121 -1.88 13.84 4.83
CA LEU A 121 -0.62 14.59 4.74
C LEU A 121 -0.79 16.09 5.05
N GLY A 122 -2.02 16.60 5.09
CA GLY A 122 -2.29 18.03 5.24
C GLY A 122 -2.06 18.84 3.95
N LYS A 123 -1.73 18.17 2.84
CA LYS A 123 -1.52 18.78 1.52
C LYS A 123 -1.90 17.81 0.41
N GLN A 124 -2.30 18.37 -0.73
CA GLN A 124 -2.52 17.59 -1.95
C GLN A 124 -1.18 17.26 -2.61
N VAL A 125 -1.10 16.07 -3.22
CA VAL A 125 0.05 15.62 -4.01
C VAL A 125 -0.45 15.04 -5.34
N GLU A 126 0.37 15.12 -6.37
CA GLU A 126 -0.04 14.79 -7.74
C GLU A 126 0.10 13.31 -8.09
N SER A 127 1.01 12.59 -7.41
CA SER A 127 1.30 11.17 -7.69
C SER A 127 1.30 10.31 -6.43
N PHE A 128 1.04 9.01 -6.59
CA PHE A 128 1.11 8.07 -5.46
C PHE A 128 2.53 7.92 -4.91
N THR A 129 3.55 8.03 -5.77
CA THR A 129 4.95 8.00 -5.34
C THR A 129 5.29 9.21 -4.46
N ASP A 130 4.77 10.40 -4.79
CA ASP A 130 4.91 11.58 -3.93
C ASP A 130 4.12 11.44 -2.63
N PHE A 131 2.94 10.84 -2.68
CA PHE A 131 2.18 10.50 -1.47
C PHE A 131 2.99 9.63 -0.52
N VAL A 132 3.66 8.58 -1.02
CA VAL A 132 4.51 7.72 -0.20
C VAL A 132 5.72 8.48 0.34
N LYS A 133 6.40 9.28 -0.48
CA LYS A 133 7.56 10.10 -0.05
C LYS A 133 7.20 11.10 1.04
N GLU A 134 6.00 11.66 1.00
CA GLU A 134 5.53 12.60 2.03
C GLU A 134 5.01 11.87 3.27
N LEU A 135 4.35 10.72 3.08
CA LEU A 135 3.93 9.86 4.18
C LEU A 135 5.13 9.36 4.99
N SER A 136 6.24 9.02 4.34
CA SER A 136 7.45 8.56 5.02
C SER A 136 8.05 9.63 5.94
N LYS A 137 7.94 10.91 5.56
CA LYS A 137 8.41 12.05 6.36
C LYS A 137 7.51 12.35 7.55
N ARG A 138 6.18 12.21 7.41
CA ARG A 138 5.19 12.51 8.47
C ARG A 138 5.42 11.70 9.74
N LYS A 139 5.90 10.45 9.60
CA LYS A 139 5.96 9.41 10.63
C LYS A 139 4.58 9.02 11.18
N VAL A 140 4.34 7.73 11.40
CA VAL A 140 3.10 7.29 12.06
C VAL A 140 3.11 7.67 13.53
N LYS A 141 2.04 8.32 14.00
CA LYS A 141 1.91 8.75 15.40
C LYS A 141 1.43 7.59 16.28
N LEU A 142 1.75 7.66 17.58
CA LEU A 142 1.40 6.63 18.56
C LEU A 142 -0.11 6.31 18.59
N PHE A 143 -0.98 7.29 18.31
CA PHE A 143 -2.44 7.12 18.35
C PHE A 143 -3.08 6.88 16.98
N ASP A 144 -2.31 6.85 15.88
CA ASP A 144 -2.85 6.68 14.53
C ASP A 144 -3.60 5.33 14.39
N PHE A 145 -3.20 4.29 15.14
CA PHE A 145 -3.86 2.97 15.10
C PHE A 145 -5.32 2.99 15.59
N LEU A 146 -5.71 3.98 16.39
CA LEU A 146 -7.11 4.14 16.86
C LEU A 146 -8.01 4.69 15.74
N PHE A 147 -7.45 5.53 14.87
CA PHE A 147 -8.19 6.22 13.81
C PHE A 147 -8.08 5.53 12.45
N VAL A 148 -7.10 4.66 12.25
CA VAL A 148 -6.83 4.01 10.96
C VAL A 148 -8.07 3.31 10.36
N GLY A 149 -8.96 2.77 11.19
CA GLY A 149 -10.20 2.16 10.72
C GLY A 149 -11.15 3.13 10.03
N SER A 150 -11.19 4.41 10.44
CA SER A 150 -11.99 5.42 9.75
C SER A 150 -11.35 5.86 8.44
N TRP A 151 -10.01 5.86 8.37
CA TRP A 151 -9.26 6.24 7.18
C TRP A 151 -9.39 5.26 6.03
N VAL A 152 -9.67 3.97 6.28
CA VAL A 152 -9.91 2.96 5.23
C VAL A 152 -10.96 3.43 4.21
N LYS A 153 -11.98 4.16 4.67
CA LYS A 153 -13.06 4.67 3.80
C LYS A 153 -12.59 5.73 2.82
N ASN A 154 -11.43 6.34 3.05
CA ASN A 154 -10.86 7.36 2.17
C ASN A 154 -10.06 6.76 1.01
N PHE A 155 -9.88 5.44 0.97
CA PHE A 155 -9.12 4.73 -0.07
C PHE A 155 -10.02 4.19 -1.21
N GLY A 156 -11.12 4.90 -1.54
CA GLY A 156 -12.02 4.54 -2.64
C GLY A 156 -12.55 3.11 -2.56
N PHE A 157 -12.66 2.44 -3.71
CA PHE A 157 -13.05 1.02 -3.77
C PHE A 157 -11.87 0.12 -3.39
N ASN A 158 -11.98 -0.61 -2.28
CA ASN A 158 -10.86 -1.33 -1.70
C ASN A 158 -11.27 -2.59 -0.92
N ASN A 159 -10.30 -3.45 -0.62
CA ASN A 159 -10.42 -4.53 0.36
C ASN A 159 -9.53 -4.30 1.60
N LEU A 160 -9.06 -3.07 1.80
CA LEU A 160 -8.21 -2.73 2.94
C LEU A 160 -9.00 -2.90 4.24
N ASN A 161 -8.27 -3.25 5.29
CA ASN A 161 -8.80 -3.22 6.65
C ASN A 161 -7.87 -2.41 7.54
N ARG A 162 -8.32 -2.18 8.78
CA ARG A 162 -7.57 -1.35 9.73
C ARG A 162 -6.13 -1.83 9.96
N PHE A 163 -5.91 -3.16 9.94
CA PHE A 163 -4.61 -3.76 10.20
C PHE A 163 -3.67 -3.62 9.00
N SER A 164 -4.17 -3.93 7.80
CA SER A 164 -3.38 -3.81 6.57
C SER A 164 -3.07 -2.36 6.23
N LEU A 165 -4.00 -1.43 6.48
CA LEU A 165 -3.73 0.00 6.31
C LEU A 165 -2.73 0.51 7.34
N TYR A 166 -2.89 0.16 8.63
CA TYR A 166 -1.93 0.60 9.65
C TYR A 166 -0.51 0.10 9.35
N LYS A 167 -0.40 -1.15 8.93
CA LYS A 167 0.87 -1.72 8.50
C LYS A 167 1.49 -0.92 7.35
N PHE A 168 0.72 -0.64 6.30
CA PHE A 168 1.19 0.20 5.19
C PHE A 168 1.72 1.54 5.68
N LEU A 169 0.94 2.27 6.49
CA LEU A 169 1.35 3.57 7.02
C LEU A 169 2.63 3.45 7.87
N GLU A 170 2.68 2.48 8.77
CA GLU A 170 3.80 2.28 9.70
C GLU A 170 5.09 1.94 8.94
N LYS A 171 5.03 0.98 8.00
CA LYS A 171 6.23 0.51 7.31
C LYS A 171 6.74 1.53 6.31
N VAL A 172 5.86 2.20 5.55
CA VAL A 172 6.27 3.35 4.72
C VAL A 172 6.97 4.42 5.55
N SER A 173 6.59 4.58 6.82
CA SER A 173 7.20 5.58 7.69
C SER A 173 8.50 5.16 8.39
N SER A 174 8.85 3.88 8.37
CA SER A 174 9.92 3.32 9.21
C SER A 174 10.93 2.43 8.49
N TYR A 175 10.62 2.02 7.25
CA TYR A 175 11.47 1.19 6.40
C TYR A 175 12.11 2.04 5.30
N ALA A 176 13.17 1.49 4.69
CA ALA A 176 13.71 2.06 3.45
C ALA A 176 12.74 1.78 2.29
N ILE A 177 12.71 2.70 1.31
CA ILE A 177 11.76 2.68 0.21
C ILE A 177 12.50 2.76 -1.11
N ASP A 178 12.31 1.76 -1.96
CA ASP A 178 12.76 1.79 -3.35
C ASP A 178 11.56 1.93 -4.28
N ILE A 179 11.68 2.84 -5.23
CA ILE A 179 10.61 3.19 -6.17
C ILE A 179 11.16 3.00 -7.58
N PHE A 180 10.47 2.16 -8.35
CA PHE A 180 10.80 1.82 -9.72
C PHE A 180 9.62 2.18 -10.64
N GLU A 181 9.94 2.49 -11.88
CA GLU A 181 8.98 2.50 -12.98
C GLU A 181 9.15 1.22 -13.78
N ALA A 182 8.04 0.55 -14.10
CA ALA A 182 8.09 -0.66 -14.90
C ALA A 182 8.68 -0.35 -16.29
N PRO A 183 9.82 -0.97 -16.67
CA PRO A 183 10.47 -0.66 -17.92
C PRO A 183 9.64 -1.14 -19.09
N THR A 184 9.54 -0.31 -20.12
CA THR A 184 8.77 -0.58 -21.34
C THR A 184 9.68 -0.57 -22.56
N ILE A 185 9.32 -1.37 -23.57
CA ILE A 185 10.04 -1.43 -24.85
C ILE A 185 9.85 -0.12 -25.63
N THR A 186 8.63 0.44 -25.58
CA THR A 186 8.28 1.70 -26.24
C THR A 186 7.91 2.77 -25.22
N LYS A 187 8.13 4.04 -25.57
CA LYS A 187 7.72 5.19 -24.73
C LYS A 187 6.21 5.44 -24.76
N ALA A 188 5.53 5.01 -25.82
CA ALA A 188 4.11 5.22 -26.02
C ALA A 188 3.40 3.91 -26.39
N PRO A 189 2.10 3.76 -26.07
CA PRO A 189 1.36 2.55 -26.41
C PRO A 189 1.29 2.32 -27.92
N VAL A 190 1.54 1.09 -28.34
CA VAL A 190 1.34 0.62 -29.71
C VAL A 190 -0.15 0.29 -29.90
N ILE A 191 -0.72 0.74 -31.01
CA ILE A 191 -2.10 0.43 -31.38
C ILE A 191 -2.11 -0.81 -32.26
N VAL A 192 -2.74 -1.88 -31.78
CA VAL A 192 -2.89 -3.15 -32.50
C VAL A 192 -4.36 -3.30 -32.89
N LYS A 193 -4.64 -3.46 -34.19
CA LYS A 193 -6.00 -3.70 -34.69
C LYS A 193 -6.18 -5.17 -35.05
N VAL A 194 -7.14 -5.84 -34.43
CA VAL A 194 -7.46 -7.25 -34.71
C VAL A 194 -8.97 -7.37 -34.88
N GLN A 195 -9.43 -7.88 -36.03
CA GLN A 195 -10.85 -8.11 -36.32
C GLN A 195 -11.74 -6.89 -36.02
N GLY A 196 -11.28 -5.69 -36.38
CA GLY A 196 -12.01 -4.44 -36.16
C GLY A 196 -11.95 -3.88 -34.73
N LYS A 197 -11.28 -4.55 -33.79
CA LYS A 197 -11.04 -4.03 -32.42
C LYS A 197 -9.64 -3.43 -32.32
N GLU A 198 -9.55 -2.28 -31.67
CA GLU A 198 -8.28 -1.61 -31.39
C GLU A 198 -7.84 -1.88 -29.94
N TYR A 199 -6.58 -2.25 -29.78
CA TYR A 199 -5.94 -2.48 -28.49
C TYR A 199 -4.75 -1.54 -28.36
N ARG A 200 -4.70 -0.76 -27.29
CA ARG A 200 -3.52 0.06 -26.93
C ARG A 200 -2.68 -0.74 -25.95
N ARG A 201 -1.41 -0.98 -26.28
CA ARG A 201 -0.51 -1.82 -25.49
C ARG A 201 0.83 -1.16 -25.30
N LEU A 202 1.26 -1.08 -24.06
CA LEU A 202 2.61 -0.68 -23.68
C LEU A 202 3.35 -1.94 -23.24
N TYR A 203 4.21 -2.44 -24.12
CA TYR A 203 4.91 -3.71 -23.90
C TYR A 203 5.99 -3.52 -22.83
N LEU A 204 5.92 -4.31 -21.77
CA LEU A 204 6.94 -4.34 -20.75
C LEU A 204 8.23 -4.98 -21.30
N ASP A 205 9.37 -4.53 -20.80
CA ASP A 205 10.70 -5.04 -21.12
C ASP A 205 11.09 -6.12 -20.10
N PRO A 206 11.00 -7.43 -20.45
CA PRO A 206 11.15 -8.50 -19.47
C PRO A 206 12.56 -8.57 -18.88
N GLU A 207 13.60 -8.29 -19.68
CA GLU A 207 14.99 -8.36 -19.24
C GLU A 207 15.28 -7.30 -18.17
N LYS A 208 14.81 -6.06 -18.37
CA LYS A 208 14.97 -5.00 -17.37
C LYS A 208 14.08 -5.21 -16.16
N LEU A 209 12.90 -5.81 -16.34
CA LEU A 209 12.01 -6.12 -15.23
C LEU A 209 12.59 -7.22 -14.32
N GLU A 210 13.37 -8.15 -14.87
CA GLU A 210 14.08 -9.16 -14.08
C GLU A 210 15.09 -8.50 -13.12
N VAL A 211 15.75 -7.40 -13.51
CA VAL A 211 16.67 -6.67 -12.63
C VAL A 211 15.95 -6.14 -11.39
N ILE A 212 14.79 -5.50 -11.57
CA ILE A 212 13.95 -5.00 -10.47
C ILE A 212 13.48 -6.17 -9.59
N THR A 213 13.08 -7.27 -10.24
CA THR A 213 12.63 -8.49 -9.57
C THR A 213 13.72 -9.09 -8.68
N GLU A 214 14.96 -9.15 -9.16
CA GLU A 214 16.08 -9.67 -8.40
C GLU A 214 16.47 -8.74 -7.23
N GLU A 215 16.35 -7.43 -7.39
CA GLU A 215 16.53 -6.47 -6.30
C GLU A 215 15.46 -6.64 -5.20
N MET A 216 14.22 -6.94 -5.59
CA MET A 216 13.16 -7.27 -4.64
C MET A 216 13.39 -8.62 -3.93
N LYS A 217 14.12 -9.57 -4.54
CA LYS A 217 14.36 -10.92 -3.98
C LYS A 217 15.63 -11.05 -3.15
N ARG A 218 16.68 -10.29 -3.45
CA ARG A 218 17.92 -10.19 -2.66
C ARG A 218 17.68 -9.58 -1.28
#